data_AF-A0A6S6SMB8-F1
#
_entry.id   AF-A0A6S6SMB8-F1
#
_cell.length_a   1.000
_cell.length_b   1.000
_cell.length_c   1.000
_cell.angle_alpha   90.00
_cell.angle_beta   90.00
_cell.angle_gamma   90.00
#
_symmetry.space_group_name_H-M   'P 1'
#
loop_
_entity.id
_entity.type
_entity.pdbx_description
1 polymer ?
#
loop_
_entity_poly.entity_id
_entity_poly.type
_entity_poly.pdbx_seq_one_letter_code
_entity_poly.pdbx_strand_id
1 'polypeptide(L)'
;MKIEIEYEASWRNSFLDGDNNKALPKKGRKFIGSITALKKSENYITREVTHNTVMGILNRLIGEQRKLYQAREDKNYFFKELESLVSFKDDVKVKNSELVYLRNMSGNTDQNSFTGMIKTNDKMFTSDYSKEFWNVLALDIDGLLEFIVQGKELNGDIRLDPLVISDRFTEIGKFKALEEEEQVSKALVVLEQKFEGTNYKNNKDKVVPLNLYCSALYLQLERLSSEYDLNSALTKTGTITGISKRLFTKKDFMNRFTTGEKKKIFGNPYIAKSFVQGEGQVTSMLTKASGTLEILIDIKKEDAKSLKNMIENAGVSSFYLGKKGLAYVTSISTKEVKKI
;
A
#
# COMPACT_ATOMS: atom_id res chain seq x y z
N MET A 1 22.36 37.31 -13.68
CA MET A 1 22.55 36.09 -14.50
C MET A 1 21.20 35.42 -14.78
N LYS A 2 20.99 34.91 -16.00
CA LYS A 2 19.82 34.09 -16.38
C LYS A 2 20.29 32.70 -16.86
N ILE A 3 19.65 31.65 -16.35
CA ILE A 3 19.82 30.26 -16.81
C ILE A 3 18.47 29.76 -17.31
N GLU A 4 18.42 29.28 -18.55
CA GLU A 4 17.22 28.68 -19.15
C GLU A 4 17.39 27.17 -19.22
N ILE A 5 16.37 26.46 -18.73
CA ILE A 5 16.33 25.00 -18.70
C ILE A 5 15.06 24.57 -19.42
N GLU A 6 15.20 23.84 -20.52
CA GLU A 6 14.08 23.13 -21.11
C GLU A 6 13.90 21.78 -20.42
N TYR A 7 12.65 21.38 -20.24
CA TYR A 7 12.32 20.08 -19.67
C TYR A 7 11.12 19.45 -20.36
N GLU A 8 11.15 18.12 -20.43
CA GLU A 8 10.10 17.30 -20.97
C GLU A 8 9.70 16.20 -19.97
N ALA A 9 8.40 15.91 -19.94
CA ALA A 9 7.84 14.76 -19.24
C ALA A 9 8.18 14.67 -17.74
N SER A 10 8.35 15.82 -17.07
CA SER A 10 8.60 15.91 -15.62
C SER A 10 7.36 15.49 -14.84
N TRP A 11 7.52 14.56 -13.89
CA TRP A 11 6.42 14.10 -13.04
C TRP A 11 6.15 15.08 -11.89
N ARG A 12 4.91 15.52 -11.77
CA ARG A 12 4.45 16.53 -10.81
C ARG A 12 3.73 15.90 -9.60
N ASN A 13 4.16 14.71 -9.18
CA ASN A 13 3.59 13.99 -8.02
C ASN A 13 4.65 13.32 -7.12
N SER A 14 4.33 13.22 -5.84
CA SER A 14 5.06 12.39 -4.87
C SER A 14 4.23 11.20 -4.41
N PHE A 15 4.89 10.08 -4.12
CA PHE A 15 4.27 8.83 -3.67
C PHE A 15 4.91 8.29 -2.39
N LEU A 16 5.78 9.11 -1.79
CA LEU A 16 6.46 8.83 -0.54
C LEU A 16 6.01 9.86 0.48
N ASP A 17 5.85 9.42 1.72
CA ASP A 17 5.64 10.29 2.86
C ASP A 17 6.94 11.02 3.25
N GLY A 18 6.85 11.87 4.28
CA GLY A 18 7.99 12.58 4.85
C GLY A 18 8.57 13.68 3.96
N ASP A 19 9.83 14.03 4.25
CA ASP A 19 10.52 15.18 3.66
C ASP A 19 11.86 14.77 3.04
N ASN A 20 12.14 15.24 1.83
CA ASN A 20 13.40 14.99 1.14
C ASN A 20 14.52 15.96 1.56
N ASN A 21 14.20 16.97 2.37
CA ASN A 21 15.15 17.92 2.96
C ASN A 21 15.67 17.48 4.33
N LYS A 22 15.48 16.20 4.70
CA LYS A 22 15.96 15.61 5.96
C LYS A 22 16.66 14.28 5.69
N ALA A 23 17.41 13.82 6.67
CA ALA A 23 18.03 12.50 6.64
C ALA A 23 16.96 11.40 6.42
N LEU A 24 17.31 10.39 5.61
CA LEU A 24 16.42 9.27 5.35
C LEU A 24 16.26 8.42 6.62
N PRO A 25 15.04 7.98 6.97
CA PRO A 25 14.85 7.00 8.03
C PRO A 25 15.57 5.68 7.71
N LYS A 26 15.99 4.93 8.74
CA LYS A 26 16.70 3.64 8.59
C LYS A 26 15.94 2.63 7.71
N LYS A 27 14.60 2.61 7.78
CA LYS A 27 13.73 1.73 6.99
C LYS A 27 13.28 2.34 5.64
N GLY A 28 13.84 3.49 5.26
CA GLY A 28 13.37 4.28 4.12
C GLY A 28 12.08 5.05 4.41
N ARG A 29 11.55 5.72 3.38
CA ARG A 29 10.26 6.43 3.42
C ARG A 29 9.12 5.49 3.04
N LYS A 30 7.95 5.68 3.63
CA LYS A 30 6.77 4.85 3.39
C LYS A 30 6.20 5.16 2.01
N PHE A 31 5.91 4.10 1.25
CA PHE A 31 5.16 4.22 0.01
C PHE A 31 3.67 4.43 0.29
N ILE A 32 3.13 5.54 -0.21
CA ILE A 32 1.73 5.96 -0.04
C ILE A 32 0.96 6.05 -1.37
N GLY A 33 1.53 5.49 -2.45
CA GLY A 33 0.92 5.47 -3.79
C GLY A 33 0.04 4.26 -4.10
N SER A 34 -0.35 3.46 -3.10
CA SER A 34 -1.25 2.31 -3.31
C SER A 34 -2.71 2.77 -3.46
N ILE A 35 -3.54 2.02 -4.19
CA ILE A 35 -4.97 2.36 -4.37
C ILE A 35 -5.66 2.57 -3.02
N THR A 36 -5.39 1.73 -2.02
CA THR A 36 -5.96 1.87 -0.69
C THR A 36 -5.45 3.11 0.05
N ALA A 37 -4.16 3.43 -0.08
CA ALA A 37 -3.59 4.63 0.53
C ALA A 37 -4.15 5.92 -0.11
N LEU A 38 -4.34 5.92 -1.43
CA LEU A 38 -4.88 7.05 -2.20
C LEU A 38 -6.38 7.31 -1.99
N LYS A 39 -7.10 6.45 -1.25
CA LYS A 39 -8.45 6.77 -0.77
C LYS A 39 -8.45 7.96 0.20
N LYS A 40 -7.32 8.19 0.86
CA LYS A 40 -7.08 9.34 1.72
C LYS A 40 -6.53 10.48 0.86
N SER A 41 -7.23 11.60 0.80
CA SER A 41 -6.90 12.71 -0.11
C SER A 41 -5.53 13.30 0.18
N GLU A 42 -5.08 13.29 1.43
CA GLU A 42 -3.76 13.77 1.84
C GLU A 42 -2.58 12.97 1.26
N ASN A 43 -2.82 11.73 0.82
CA ASN A 43 -1.79 10.90 0.19
C ASN A 43 -1.63 11.16 -1.31
N TYR A 44 -2.58 11.86 -1.93
CA TYR A 44 -2.45 12.29 -3.33
C TYR A 44 -1.67 13.61 -3.37
N ILE A 45 -0.34 13.51 -3.49
CA ILE A 45 0.55 14.67 -3.38
C ILE A 45 0.90 15.20 -4.77
N THR A 46 0.40 16.38 -5.11
CA THR A 46 0.86 17.18 -6.26
C THR A 46 2.12 17.96 -5.90
N ARG A 47 2.96 18.24 -6.90
CA ARG A 47 4.23 18.96 -6.72
C ARG A 47 4.43 19.95 -7.85
N GLU A 48 4.95 21.12 -7.49
CA GLU A 48 5.36 22.17 -8.42
C GLU A 48 6.86 22.43 -8.27
N VAL A 49 7.43 23.21 -9.19
CA VAL A 49 8.80 23.70 -9.02
C VAL A 49 8.80 24.67 -7.84
N THR A 50 9.65 24.38 -6.85
CA THR A 50 9.82 25.22 -5.67
C THR A 50 11.24 25.76 -5.64
N HIS A 51 11.51 26.71 -4.75
CA HIS A 51 12.87 27.21 -4.54
C HIS A 51 13.86 26.07 -4.21
N ASN A 52 13.45 25.07 -3.41
CA ASN A 52 14.28 23.88 -3.14
C ASN A 52 14.60 23.08 -4.42
N THR A 53 13.63 22.97 -5.34
CA THR A 53 13.86 22.31 -6.64
C THR A 53 14.94 23.06 -7.41
N VAL A 54 14.84 24.40 -7.49
CA VAL A 54 15.79 25.26 -8.19
C VAL A 54 17.18 25.20 -7.56
N MET A 55 17.29 25.30 -6.23
CA MET A 55 18.57 25.21 -5.54
C MET A 55 19.21 23.84 -5.71
N GLY A 56 18.42 22.76 -5.73
CA GLY A 56 18.91 21.43 -6.06
C GLY A 56 19.52 21.34 -7.46
N ILE A 57 18.91 22.00 -8.44
CA ILE A 57 19.44 22.09 -9.81
C ILE A 57 20.73 22.91 -9.84
N LEU A 58 20.76 24.09 -9.23
CA LEU A 58 21.97 24.94 -9.22
C LEU A 58 23.16 24.21 -8.59
N ASN A 59 22.95 23.52 -7.47
CA ASN A 59 23.95 22.64 -6.85
C ASN A 59 24.39 21.53 -7.80
N ARG A 60 23.43 20.85 -8.44
CA ARG A 60 23.73 19.77 -9.40
C ARG A 60 24.55 20.28 -10.59
N LEU A 61 24.28 21.49 -11.10
CA LEU A 61 24.96 22.10 -12.25
C LEU A 61 26.41 22.45 -11.95
N ILE A 62 26.76 22.81 -10.71
CA ILE A 62 28.15 23.02 -10.30
C ILE A 62 28.85 21.74 -9.82
N GLY A 63 28.22 20.57 -9.99
CA GLY A 63 28.81 19.28 -9.69
C GLY A 63 28.64 18.78 -8.25
N GLU A 64 27.81 19.42 -7.42
CA GLU A 64 27.51 18.92 -6.06
C GLU A 64 26.87 17.52 -6.14
N GLN A 65 27.43 16.59 -5.36
CA GLN A 65 27.01 15.18 -5.32
C GLN A 65 26.18 14.86 -4.07
N ARG A 66 26.27 15.69 -3.03
CA ARG A 66 25.51 15.53 -1.80
C ARG A 66 24.06 15.95 -2.01
N LYS A 67 23.18 15.53 -1.11
CA LYS A 67 21.79 16.01 -1.11
C LYS A 67 21.75 17.49 -0.73
N LEU A 68 20.78 18.22 -1.28
CA LEU A 68 20.62 19.65 -1.03
C LEU A 68 20.64 20.02 0.46
N TYR A 69 19.96 19.25 1.32
CA TYR A 69 19.96 19.54 2.76
C TYR A 69 21.35 19.41 3.39
N GLN A 70 22.16 18.44 2.94
CA GLN A 70 23.54 18.25 3.42
C GLN A 70 24.44 19.38 2.92
N ALA A 71 24.24 19.81 1.67
CA ALA A 71 24.98 20.94 1.11
C ALA A 71 24.70 22.22 1.91
N ARG A 72 23.43 22.49 2.26
CA ARG A 72 23.03 23.64 3.08
C ARG A 72 23.57 23.62 4.52
N GLU A 73 23.81 22.44 5.07
CA GLU A 73 24.40 22.26 6.41
C GLU A 73 25.93 22.50 6.40
N ASP A 74 26.57 22.52 5.24
CA ASP A 74 28.00 22.76 5.13
C ASP A 74 28.34 24.22 5.45
N LYS A 75 29.42 24.42 6.23
CA LYS A 75 29.92 25.77 6.58
C LYS A 75 30.32 26.56 5.33
N ASN A 76 30.82 25.87 4.30
CA ASN A 76 31.32 26.42 3.05
C ASN A 76 30.32 26.22 1.90
N TYR A 77 29.02 26.15 2.20
CA TYR A 77 27.98 26.05 1.17
C TYR A 77 28.07 27.20 0.17
N PHE A 78 28.40 26.89 -1.08
CA PHE A 78 28.68 27.89 -2.12
C PHE A 78 27.52 28.88 -2.32
N PHE A 79 26.28 28.39 -2.33
CA PHE A 79 25.11 29.24 -2.56
C PHE A 79 24.56 29.91 -1.29
N LYS A 80 25.23 29.82 -0.14
CA LYS A 80 24.70 30.31 1.15
C LYS A 80 24.22 31.77 1.09
N GLU A 81 25.04 32.65 0.55
CA GLU A 81 24.72 34.08 0.41
C GLU A 81 23.97 34.40 -0.89
N LEU A 82 23.98 33.48 -1.85
CA LEU A 82 23.35 33.67 -3.16
C LEU A 82 21.90 33.19 -3.20
N GLU A 83 21.51 32.27 -2.32
CA GLU A 83 20.21 31.60 -2.34
C GLU A 83 19.04 32.60 -2.27
N SER A 84 19.15 33.66 -1.47
CA SER A 84 18.15 34.73 -1.36
C SER A 84 18.01 35.60 -2.62
N LEU A 85 19.05 35.60 -3.47
CA LEU A 85 19.13 36.35 -4.73
C LEU A 85 18.58 35.54 -5.92
N VAL A 86 18.22 34.27 -5.71
CA VAL A 86 17.67 33.40 -6.75
C VAL A 86 16.14 33.55 -6.81
N SER A 87 15.63 33.89 -7.98
CA SER A 87 14.22 33.77 -8.35
C SER A 87 14.05 32.89 -9.58
N PHE A 88 12.83 32.45 -9.87
CA PHE A 88 12.57 31.60 -11.02
C PHE A 88 11.15 31.78 -11.56
N LYS A 89 10.97 31.38 -12.82
CA LYS A 89 9.68 31.30 -13.51
C LYS A 89 9.58 29.93 -14.19
N ASP A 90 8.59 29.14 -13.79
CA ASP A 90 8.26 27.86 -14.45
C ASP A 90 7.18 28.10 -15.51
N ASP A 91 7.56 28.11 -16.79
CA ASP A 91 6.68 28.29 -17.94
C ASP A 91 6.29 26.90 -18.50
N VAL A 92 5.27 26.31 -17.90
CA VAL A 92 4.71 25.02 -18.32
C VAL A 92 3.98 25.18 -19.64
N LYS A 93 4.52 24.59 -20.72
CA LYS A 93 3.91 24.64 -22.06
C LYS A 93 2.89 23.54 -22.29
N VAL A 94 3.17 22.35 -21.78
CA VAL A 94 2.29 21.17 -21.90
C VAL A 94 2.07 20.59 -20.52
N LYS A 95 0.81 20.36 -20.17
CA LYS A 95 0.40 19.69 -18.94
C LYS A 95 -0.61 18.62 -19.28
N ASN A 96 -0.28 17.37 -18.98
CA ASN A 96 -1.16 16.24 -19.25
C ASN A 96 -1.35 15.38 -17.99
N SER A 97 -2.50 14.71 -17.93
CA SER A 97 -2.84 13.73 -16.91
C SER A 97 -2.68 12.33 -17.49
N GLU A 98 -1.93 11.45 -16.82
CA GLU A 98 -1.58 10.14 -17.34
C GLU A 98 -1.74 9.05 -16.29
N LEU A 99 -2.30 7.92 -16.71
CA LEU A 99 -2.38 6.73 -15.89
C LEU A 99 -1.06 5.97 -15.95
N VAL A 100 -0.31 5.98 -14.86
CA VAL A 100 0.99 5.28 -14.79
C VAL A 100 0.92 4.13 -13.80
N TYR A 101 1.47 2.98 -14.17
CA TYR A 101 1.63 1.85 -13.25
C TYR A 101 2.86 2.05 -12.35
N LEU A 102 2.65 2.24 -11.06
CA LEU A 102 3.72 2.37 -10.07
C LEU A 102 4.04 1.03 -9.43
N ARG A 103 5.34 0.76 -9.23
CA ARG A 103 5.79 -0.40 -8.47
C ARG A 103 5.59 -0.18 -6.98
N ASN A 104 5.10 -1.22 -6.30
CA ASN A 104 4.98 -1.26 -4.84
C ASN A 104 6.07 -2.17 -4.27
N MET A 105 7.03 -1.56 -3.56
CA MET A 105 8.17 -2.27 -2.97
C MET A 105 7.96 -2.65 -1.49
N SER A 106 6.78 -2.37 -0.92
CA SER A 106 6.48 -2.64 0.50
C SER A 106 6.32 -4.13 0.82
N GLY A 107 6.29 -5.02 -0.19
CA GLY A 107 6.17 -6.46 0.01
C GLY A 107 4.76 -6.95 0.39
N ASN A 108 3.74 -6.10 0.21
CA ASN A 108 2.35 -6.48 0.49
C ASN A 108 1.91 -7.66 -0.38
N THR A 109 1.08 -8.53 0.19
CA THR A 109 0.50 -9.68 -0.50
C THR A 109 -0.97 -9.43 -0.84
N ASP A 110 -1.42 -9.97 -1.95
CA ASP A 110 -2.81 -9.96 -2.36
C ASP A 110 -3.67 -10.71 -1.31
N GLN A 111 -4.89 -10.23 -1.05
CA GLN A 111 -5.76 -10.82 -0.03
C GLN A 111 -6.53 -12.04 -0.56
N ASN A 112 -6.75 -12.11 -1.88
CA ASN A 112 -7.65 -13.08 -2.52
C ASN A 112 -6.94 -14.00 -3.53
N SER A 113 -5.65 -13.75 -3.80
CA SER A 113 -4.86 -14.50 -4.78
C SER A 113 -3.76 -15.33 -4.11
N PHE A 114 -3.34 -16.40 -4.79
CA PHE A 114 -2.25 -17.29 -4.38
C PHE A 114 -1.33 -17.60 -5.57
N THR A 115 -0.24 -18.34 -5.33
CA THR A 115 0.67 -18.79 -6.40
C THR A 115 1.00 -20.27 -6.26
N GLY A 116 1.43 -20.89 -7.35
CA GLY A 116 1.75 -22.33 -7.39
C GLY A 116 0.51 -23.21 -7.57
N MET A 117 0.70 -24.52 -7.34
CA MET A 117 -0.33 -25.54 -7.48
C MET A 117 -1.07 -25.75 -6.16
N ILE A 118 -2.33 -26.16 -6.23
CA ILE A 118 -3.17 -26.46 -5.06
C ILE A 118 -2.84 -27.87 -4.54
N LYS A 119 -2.69 -28.02 -3.23
CA LYS A 119 -2.39 -29.27 -2.53
C LYS A 119 -3.70 -29.95 -2.11
N THR A 120 -4.36 -30.63 -3.04
CA THR A 120 -5.62 -31.35 -2.76
C THR A 120 -5.41 -32.61 -1.91
N ASN A 121 -4.19 -33.14 -1.86
CA ASN A 121 -3.79 -34.31 -1.08
C ASN A 121 -3.23 -33.95 0.31
N ASP A 122 -3.47 -32.75 0.80
CA ASP A 122 -3.05 -32.38 2.15
C ASP A 122 -3.83 -33.19 3.19
N LYS A 123 -3.13 -33.70 4.22
CA LYS A 123 -3.73 -34.54 5.27
C LYS A 123 -4.96 -33.92 5.92
N MET A 124 -5.05 -32.58 5.99
CA MET A 124 -6.24 -31.93 6.54
C MET A 124 -7.53 -32.19 5.73
N PHE A 125 -7.43 -32.64 4.47
CA PHE A 125 -8.56 -32.98 3.60
C PHE A 125 -8.67 -34.49 3.31
N THR A 126 -7.68 -35.30 3.66
CA THR A 126 -7.64 -36.73 3.34
C THR A 126 -7.56 -37.65 4.56
N SER A 127 -7.54 -37.11 5.77
CA SER A 127 -7.53 -37.89 7.01
C SER A 127 -8.95 -38.30 7.42
N ASP A 128 -9.04 -39.27 8.30
CA ASP A 128 -10.30 -39.87 8.75
C ASP A 128 -11.23 -38.83 9.41
N TYR A 129 -10.67 -37.89 10.16
CA TYR A 129 -11.41 -36.77 10.77
C TYR A 129 -11.86 -35.69 9.78
N SER A 130 -11.30 -35.65 8.56
CA SER A 130 -11.41 -34.49 7.67
C SER A 130 -12.86 -34.17 7.31
N LYS A 131 -13.67 -35.20 7.06
CA LYS A 131 -15.09 -35.02 6.71
C LYS A 131 -15.86 -34.40 7.88
N GLU A 132 -15.76 -34.99 9.06
CA GLU A 132 -16.44 -34.50 10.27
C GLU A 132 -15.98 -33.09 10.66
N PHE A 133 -14.70 -32.77 10.48
CA PHE A 133 -14.19 -31.45 10.77
C PHE A 133 -14.76 -30.38 9.83
N TRP A 134 -14.67 -30.60 8.51
CA TRP A 134 -15.06 -29.58 7.53
C TRP A 134 -16.58 -29.47 7.33
N ASN A 135 -17.35 -30.51 7.65
CA ASN A 135 -18.81 -30.52 7.54
C ASN A 135 -19.51 -29.45 8.38
N VAL A 136 -18.85 -28.88 9.40
CA VAL A 136 -19.35 -27.72 10.14
C VAL A 136 -19.65 -26.54 9.19
N LEU A 137 -18.87 -26.37 8.13
CA LEU A 137 -19.08 -25.30 7.14
C LEU A 137 -20.25 -25.56 6.19
N ALA A 138 -20.75 -26.79 6.12
CA ALA A 138 -21.87 -27.17 5.29
C ALA A 138 -23.22 -26.85 5.93
N LEU A 139 -23.24 -26.66 7.25
CA LEU A 139 -24.45 -26.30 8.00
C LEU A 139 -25.02 -24.96 7.52
N ASP A 140 -26.32 -24.79 7.71
CA ASP A 140 -26.98 -23.49 7.70
C ASP A 140 -26.88 -22.84 9.10
N ILE A 141 -27.51 -21.66 9.27
CA ILE A 141 -27.41 -20.92 10.53
C ILE A 141 -28.06 -21.70 11.68
N ASP A 142 -29.26 -22.24 11.49
CA ASP A 142 -29.99 -22.94 12.55
C ASP A 142 -29.25 -24.23 12.95
N GLY A 143 -28.79 -25.00 11.96
CA GLY A 143 -27.97 -26.20 12.19
C GLY A 143 -26.64 -25.88 12.89
N LEU A 144 -26.00 -24.75 12.56
CA LEU A 144 -24.80 -24.29 13.26
C LEU A 144 -25.07 -23.95 14.73
N LEU A 145 -26.16 -23.23 15.02
CA LEU A 145 -26.53 -22.85 16.38
C LEU A 145 -26.82 -24.09 17.24
N GLU A 146 -27.58 -25.05 16.70
CA GLU A 146 -27.82 -26.35 17.35
C GLU A 146 -26.52 -27.12 17.58
N PHE A 147 -25.62 -27.16 16.57
CA PHE A 147 -24.32 -27.82 16.68
C PHE A 147 -23.46 -27.22 17.82
N ILE A 148 -23.45 -25.90 17.97
CA ILE A 148 -22.70 -25.22 19.03
C ILE A 148 -23.26 -25.62 20.40
N VAL A 149 -24.57 -25.50 20.59
CA VAL A 149 -25.22 -25.67 21.90
C VAL A 149 -25.34 -27.13 22.31
N GLN A 150 -25.74 -28.01 21.40
CA GLN A 150 -26.12 -29.39 21.71
C GLN A 150 -25.08 -30.43 21.28
N GLY A 151 -24.11 -30.05 20.44
CA GLY A 151 -23.15 -31.02 19.89
C GLY A 151 -23.76 -32.00 18.90
N LYS A 152 -24.84 -31.59 18.21
CA LYS A 152 -25.56 -32.41 17.23
C LYS A 152 -24.63 -33.02 16.17
N GLU A 153 -24.92 -34.26 15.76
CA GLU A 153 -24.20 -34.94 14.67
C GLU A 153 -24.30 -34.16 13.34
N LEU A 154 -23.20 -34.17 12.60
CA LEU A 154 -23.05 -33.38 11.38
C LEU A 154 -23.57 -34.14 10.16
N ASN A 155 -24.77 -33.79 9.68
CA ASN A 155 -25.36 -34.33 8.45
C ASN A 155 -25.02 -33.50 7.19
N GLY A 156 -23.95 -32.70 7.26
CA GLY A 156 -23.46 -31.92 6.13
C GLY A 156 -22.70 -32.78 5.12
N ASP A 157 -22.70 -32.37 3.85
CA ASP A 157 -21.79 -32.92 2.85
C ASP A 157 -21.11 -31.77 2.10
N ILE A 158 -19.80 -31.65 2.25
CA ILE A 158 -18.98 -30.67 1.54
C ILE A 158 -17.78 -31.35 0.91
N ARG A 159 -17.48 -30.97 -0.34
CA ARG A 159 -16.29 -31.48 -1.02
C ARG A 159 -15.04 -30.98 -0.31
N LEU A 160 -14.19 -31.92 0.10
CA LEU A 160 -12.92 -31.65 0.79
C LEU A 160 -11.86 -31.23 -0.22
N ASP A 161 -11.90 -29.95 -0.59
CA ASP A 161 -10.96 -29.33 -1.50
C ASP A 161 -10.61 -27.91 -1.01
N PRO A 162 -9.33 -27.49 -1.01
CA PRO A 162 -8.95 -26.18 -0.50
C PRO A 162 -9.71 -25.01 -1.14
N LEU A 163 -10.02 -25.06 -2.44
CA LEU A 163 -10.78 -23.99 -3.09
C LEU A 163 -12.23 -24.00 -2.63
N VAL A 164 -12.86 -25.18 -2.59
CA VAL A 164 -14.26 -25.30 -2.13
C VAL A 164 -14.42 -24.78 -0.71
N ILE A 165 -13.53 -25.18 0.19
CA ILE A 165 -13.55 -24.70 1.58
C ILE A 165 -13.29 -23.20 1.63
N SER A 166 -12.29 -22.69 0.89
CA SER A 166 -12.01 -21.26 0.86
C SER A 166 -13.16 -20.42 0.28
N ASP A 167 -13.86 -20.94 -0.73
CA ASP A 167 -14.97 -20.25 -1.37
C ASP A 167 -16.21 -20.32 -0.49
N ARG A 168 -16.43 -21.43 0.23
CA ARG A 168 -17.48 -21.53 1.25
C ARG A 168 -17.33 -20.48 2.36
N PHE A 169 -16.11 -20.26 2.87
CA PHE A 169 -15.87 -19.14 3.80
C PHE A 169 -16.19 -17.77 3.18
N THR A 170 -15.91 -17.60 1.89
CA THR A 170 -16.21 -16.36 1.16
C THR A 170 -17.72 -16.16 1.01
N GLU A 171 -18.49 -17.23 0.84
CA GLU A 171 -19.97 -17.21 0.83
C GLU A 171 -20.54 -16.88 2.20
N ILE A 172 -20.09 -17.58 3.25
CA ILE A 172 -20.51 -17.34 4.64
C ILE A 172 -20.22 -15.88 5.04
N GLY A 173 -19.07 -15.33 4.62
CA GLY A 173 -18.71 -13.93 4.85
C GLY A 173 -19.67 -12.90 4.23
N LYS A 174 -20.56 -13.31 3.31
CA LYS A 174 -21.60 -12.44 2.72
C LYS A 174 -22.95 -12.55 3.44
N PHE A 175 -23.11 -13.47 4.39
CA PHE A 175 -24.35 -13.60 5.16
C PHE A 175 -24.61 -12.30 5.94
N LYS A 176 -25.91 -11.97 6.07
CA LYS A 176 -26.33 -10.81 6.85
C LYS A 176 -25.99 -11.04 8.33
N ALA A 177 -25.63 -9.97 9.01
CA ALA A 177 -25.45 -10.01 10.46
C ALA A 177 -26.79 -10.38 11.13
N LEU A 178 -26.73 -11.20 12.17
CA LEU A 178 -27.88 -11.71 12.90
C LEU A 178 -28.20 -10.77 14.08
N GLU A 179 -29.48 -10.64 14.39
CA GLU A 179 -29.90 -10.09 15.68
C GLU A 179 -29.63 -11.11 16.79
N GLU A 180 -29.49 -10.62 18.01
CA GLU A 180 -29.30 -11.49 19.18
C GLU A 180 -30.66 -12.03 19.67
N GLU A 181 -31.16 -13.01 18.94
CA GLU A 181 -32.34 -13.80 19.33
C GLU A 181 -31.96 -14.91 20.32
N GLU A 182 -32.94 -15.55 20.95
CA GLU A 182 -32.73 -16.51 22.03
C GLU A 182 -31.73 -17.64 21.68
N GLN A 183 -31.83 -18.22 20.48
CA GLN A 183 -30.93 -19.28 20.03
C GLN A 183 -29.50 -18.78 19.79
N VAL A 184 -29.37 -17.58 19.22
CA VAL A 184 -28.06 -16.94 19.00
C VAL A 184 -27.40 -16.63 20.33
N SER A 185 -28.14 -16.09 21.30
CA SER A 185 -27.63 -15.76 22.63
C SER A 185 -27.13 -17.02 23.37
N LYS A 186 -27.88 -18.13 23.30
CA LYS A 186 -27.43 -19.43 23.85
C LYS A 186 -26.11 -19.90 23.23
N ALA A 187 -25.97 -19.81 21.92
CA ALA A 187 -24.73 -20.18 21.23
C ALA A 187 -23.57 -19.25 21.61
N LEU A 188 -23.81 -17.94 21.73
CA LEU A 188 -22.81 -16.97 22.18
C LEU A 188 -22.29 -17.30 23.58
N VAL A 189 -23.18 -17.59 24.53
CA VAL A 189 -22.80 -17.96 25.90
C VAL A 189 -21.84 -19.15 25.90
N VAL A 190 -22.14 -20.20 25.12
CA VAL A 190 -21.26 -21.37 24.97
C VAL A 190 -19.89 -20.98 24.40
N LEU A 191 -19.89 -20.18 23.34
CA LEU A 191 -18.65 -19.78 22.67
C LEU A 191 -17.81 -18.79 23.49
N GLU A 192 -18.42 -17.91 24.27
CA GLU A 192 -17.74 -16.93 25.12
C GLU A 192 -17.15 -17.59 26.36
N GLN A 193 -17.85 -18.56 26.95
CA GLN A 193 -17.30 -19.43 28.00
C GLN A 193 -16.11 -20.24 27.49
N LYS A 194 -16.20 -20.76 26.26
CA LYS A 194 -15.11 -21.56 25.66
C LYS A 194 -13.92 -20.73 25.21
N PHE A 195 -14.19 -19.56 24.64
CA PHE A 195 -13.21 -18.71 23.99
C PHE A 195 -13.26 -17.29 24.56
N GLU A 196 -12.87 -17.17 25.83
CA GLU A 196 -12.82 -15.89 26.54
C GLU A 196 -12.09 -14.80 25.76
N GLY A 197 -12.62 -13.58 25.81
CA GLY A 197 -12.07 -12.41 25.10
C GLY A 197 -12.38 -12.35 23.60
N THR A 198 -13.18 -13.28 23.07
CA THR A 198 -13.56 -13.30 21.65
C THR A 198 -14.81 -12.46 21.41
N ASN A 199 -14.72 -11.43 20.56
CA ASN A 199 -15.87 -10.62 20.16
C ASN A 199 -16.54 -11.14 18.86
N TYR A 200 -17.81 -11.49 18.96
CA TYR A 200 -18.64 -12.01 17.86
C TYR A 200 -19.51 -10.96 17.14
N LYS A 201 -19.56 -9.73 17.66
CA LYS A 201 -20.41 -8.66 17.18
C LYS A 201 -19.66 -7.64 16.31
N ASN A 202 -20.39 -6.95 15.45
CA ASN A 202 -19.89 -5.82 14.64
C ASN A 202 -20.15 -4.47 15.33
N ASN A 203 -19.75 -3.36 14.68
CA ASN A 203 -19.92 -2.01 15.22
C ASN A 203 -21.39 -1.56 15.42
N LYS A 204 -22.37 -2.33 14.93
CA LYS A 204 -23.81 -2.12 15.11
C LYS A 204 -24.41 -3.10 16.13
N ASP A 205 -23.56 -3.74 16.94
CA ASP A 205 -23.92 -4.75 17.93
C ASP A 205 -24.62 -6.01 17.38
N LYS A 206 -24.48 -6.28 16.07
CA LYS A 206 -25.06 -7.48 15.44
C LYS A 206 -24.03 -8.59 15.32
N VAL A 207 -24.48 -9.83 15.49
CA VAL A 207 -23.63 -11.02 15.44
C VAL A 207 -23.22 -11.32 14.01
N VAL A 208 -21.94 -11.61 13.79
CA VAL A 208 -21.39 -11.91 12.45
C VAL A 208 -21.33 -13.43 12.25
N PRO A 209 -22.10 -14.02 11.32
CA PRO A 209 -22.14 -15.47 11.11
C PRO A 209 -20.76 -16.11 10.91
N LEU A 210 -19.88 -15.49 10.10
CA LEU A 210 -18.53 -15.98 9.86
C LEU A 210 -17.74 -16.21 11.16
N ASN A 211 -17.93 -15.37 12.17
CA ASN A 211 -17.26 -15.51 13.45
C ASN A 211 -17.76 -16.78 14.17
N LEU A 212 -19.06 -17.09 14.10
CA LEU A 212 -19.65 -18.30 14.68
C LEU A 212 -19.10 -19.56 14.00
N TYR A 213 -19.09 -19.62 12.66
CA TYR A 213 -18.52 -20.75 11.92
C TYR A 213 -17.04 -20.98 12.25
N CYS A 214 -16.26 -19.90 12.34
CA CYS A 214 -14.86 -19.99 12.70
C CYS A 214 -14.66 -20.58 14.10
N SER A 215 -15.38 -20.08 15.11
CA SER A 215 -15.31 -20.65 16.47
C SER A 215 -15.88 -22.07 16.55
N ALA A 216 -16.92 -22.39 15.78
CA ALA A 216 -17.48 -23.74 15.72
C ALA A 216 -16.49 -24.77 15.17
N LEU A 217 -15.64 -24.39 14.21
CA LEU A 217 -14.53 -25.25 13.78
C LEU A 217 -13.51 -25.50 14.88
N TYR A 218 -13.18 -24.50 15.69
CA TYR A 218 -12.31 -24.69 16.86
C TYR A 218 -12.97 -25.57 17.93
N LEU A 219 -14.28 -25.45 18.13
CA LEU A 219 -15.04 -26.33 19.01
C LEU A 219 -15.04 -27.78 18.49
N GLN A 220 -15.21 -27.96 17.18
CA GLN A 220 -15.17 -29.28 16.55
C GLN A 220 -13.78 -29.90 16.61
N LEU A 221 -12.73 -29.09 16.43
CA LEU A 221 -11.34 -29.54 16.61
C LEU A 221 -11.14 -30.13 18.00
N GLU A 222 -11.63 -29.46 19.05
CA GLU A 222 -11.51 -29.98 20.41
C GLU A 222 -12.33 -31.26 20.61
N ARG A 223 -13.56 -31.30 20.10
CA ARG A 223 -14.42 -32.50 20.20
C ARG A 223 -13.78 -33.71 19.51
N LEU A 224 -13.18 -33.54 18.34
CA LEU A 224 -12.53 -34.62 17.60
C LEU A 224 -11.18 -35.05 18.21
N SER A 225 -10.58 -34.22 19.07
CA SER A 225 -9.26 -34.51 19.64
C SER A 225 -9.25 -35.68 20.62
N SER A 226 -10.41 -36.10 21.13
CA SER A 226 -10.53 -37.31 21.95
C SER A 226 -10.45 -38.61 21.14
N GLU A 227 -10.72 -38.56 19.84
CA GLU A 227 -10.84 -39.74 18.99
C GLU A 227 -9.76 -39.82 17.90
N TYR A 228 -9.26 -38.67 17.45
CA TYR A 228 -8.36 -38.59 16.30
C TYR A 228 -7.08 -37.81 16.60
N ASP A 229 -6.00 -38.14 15.90
CA ASP A 229 -4.80 -37.30 15.83
C ASP A 229 -5.04 -36.11 14.88
N LEU A 230 -5.15 -34.90 15.46
CA LEU A 230 -5.41 -33.66 14.73
C LEU A 230 -4.15 -32.84 14.44
N ASN A 231 -2.95 -33.38 14.69
CA ASN A 231 -1.70 -32.66 14.47
C ASN A 231 -1.53 -32.15 13.03
N SER A 232 -2.11 -32.83 12.03
CA SER A 232 -2.08 -32.38 10.63
C SER A 232 -2.94 -31.13 10.35
N ALA A 233 -3.96 -30.85 11.17
CA ALA A 233 -4.80 -29.67 11.04
C ALA A 233 -4.20 -28.43 11.72
N LEU A 234 -3.21 -28.62 12.60
CA LEU A 234 -2.71 -27.60 13.50
C LEU A 234 -1.32 -27.06 13.09
N THR A 235 -1.11 -25.79 13.36
CA THR A 235 0.22 -25.19 13.37
C THR A 235 0.98 -25.61 14.63
N LYS A 236 2.28 -25.31 14.70
CA LYS A 236 3.11 -25.52 15.90
C LYS A 236 2.55 -24.84 17.17
N THR A 237 1.72 -23.82 17.01
CA THR A 237 1.07 -23.09 18.12
C THR A 237 -0.35 -23.60 18.41
N GLY A 238 -0.77 -24.73 17.84
CA GLY A 238 -2.09 -25.32 18.07
C GLY A 238 -3.25 -24.55 17.42
N THR A 239 -2.99 -23.80 16.34
CA THR A 239 -4.02 -23.02 15.64
C THR A 239 -4.24 -23.52 14.22
N ILE A 240 -5.39 -23.22 13.61
CA ILE A 240 -5.68 -23.59 12.23
C ILE A 240 -5.11 -22.52 11.30
N THR A 241 -4.39 -22.92 10.25
CA THR A 241 -3.74 -21.93 9.37
C THR A 241 -4.76 -21.12 8.58
N GLY A 242 -4.73 -19.79 8.73
CA GLY A 242 -5.63 -18.88 8.03
C GLY A 242 -7.05 -18.81 8.59
N ILE A 243 -7.34 -19.51 9.68
CA ILE A 243 -8.62 -19.45 10.40
C ILE A 243 -8.31 -19.13 11.85
N SER A 244 -8.76 -17.97 12.32
CA SER A 244 -8.81 -17.64 13.76
C SER A 244 -10.22 -17.92 14.28
N LYS A 245 -10.43 -17.84 15.59
CA LYS A 245 -11.77 -17.99 16.21
C LYS A 245 -12.82 -17.00 15.69
N ARG A 246 -12.40 -15.90 15.04
CA ARG A 246 -13.32 -14.86 14.51
C ARG A 246 -13.26 -14.66 13.01
N LEU A 247 -12.13 -14.96 12.39
CA LEU A 247 -11.83 -14.47 11.05
C LEU A 247 -11.16 -15.54 10.22
N PHE A 248 -11.60 -15.62 8.97
CA PHE A 248 -10.94 -16.33 7.90
C PHE A 248 -10.06 -15.37 7.09
N THR A 249 -8.83 -15.77 6.81
CA THR A 249 -7.86 -15.03 5.99
C THR A 249 -7.47 -15.87 4.77
N LYS A 250 -8.15 -15.64 3.63
CA LYS A 250 -7.98 -16.40 2.38
C LYS A 250 -6.52 -16.55 1.95
N LYS A 251 -5.75 -15.46 1.91
CA LYS A 251 -4.32 -15.50 1.55
C LYS A 251 -3.46 -16.40 2.45
N ASP A 252 -3.81 -16.53 3.73
CA ASP A 252 -3.02 -17.30 4.70
C ASP A 252 -3.42 -18.77 4.63
N PHE A 253 -4.72 -19.03 4.51
CA PHE A 253 -5.27 -20.35 4.26
C PHE A 253 -4.74 -20.94 2.95
N MET A 254 -4.88 -20.22 1.84
CA MET A 254 -4.42 -20.70 0.53
C MET A 254 -2.91 -20.93 0.53
N ASN A 255 -2.10 -20.07 1.17
CA ASN A 255 -0.66 -20.27 1.25
C ASN A 255 -0.25 -21.60 1.92
N ARG A 256 -1.03 -22.11 2.89
CA ARG A 256 -0.80 -23.42 3.49
C ARG A 256 -1.05 -24.55 2.51
N PHE A 257 -2.07 -24.39 1.67
CA PHE A 257 -2.57 -25.39 0.74
C PHE A 257 -2.16 -25.13 -0.72
N THR A 258 -1.16 -24.29 -0.94
CA THR A 258 -0.52 -24.09 -2.24
C THR A 258 0.97 -24.38 -2.16
N THR A 259 1.61 -24.69 -3.28
CA THR A 259 3.05 -24.95 -3.34
C THR A 259 3.89 -23.67 -3.43
N GLY A 260 3.30 -22.56 -3.89
CA GLY A 260 3.97 -21.27 -3.97
C GLY A 260 3.73 -20.39 -2.76
N GLU A 261 4.53 -19.34 -2.66
CA GLU A 261 4.41 -18.28 -1.65
C GLU A 261 3.17 -17.39 -1.88
N LYS A 262 2.84 -16.57 -0.88
CA LYS A 262 1.78 -15.57 -0.99
C LYS A 262 2.02 -14.67 -2.19
N LYS A 263 0.96 -14.43 -2.97
CA LYS A 263 1.03 -13.57 -4.16
C LYS A 263 1.41 -12.14 -3.77
N LYS A 264 2.60 -11.68 -4.17
CA LYS A 264 3.03 -10.29 -3.97
C LYS A 264 2.24 -9.33 -4.87
N ILE A 265 1.90 -8.15 -4.33
CA ILE A 265 1.36 -7.02 -5.09
C ILE A 265 2.55 -6.23 -5.63
N PHE A 266 2.81 -6.35 -6.92
CA PHE A 266 3.97 -5.70 -7.55
C PHE A 266 3.78 -4.20 -7.78
N GLY A 267 2.55 -3.70 -7.69
CA GLY A 267 2.22 -2.32 -8.01
C GLY A 267 0.74 -2.11 -8.26
N ASN A 268 0.41 -0.92 -8.71
CA ASN A 268 -0.94 -0.52 -9.09
C ASN A 268 -0.89 0.69 -10.02
N PRO A 269 -1.95 0.94 -10.82
CA PRO A 269 -2.13 2.24 -11.47
C PRO A 269 -2.21 3.36 -10.43
N TYR A 270 -1.56 4.49 -10.70
CA TYR A 270 -1.64 5.70 -9.88
C TYR A 270 -2.90 6.49 -10.24
N ILE A 271 -3.96 6.22 -9.49
CA ILE A 271 -5.27 6.81 -9.67
C ILE A 271 -5.90 7.03 -8.29
N ALA A 272 -6.30 8.26 -8.01
CA ALA A 272 -7.07 8.61 -6.82
C ALA A 272 -8.49 8.93 -7.25
N LYS A 273 -9.47 8.34 -6.57
CA LYS A 273 -10.90 8.61 -6.80
C LYS A 273 -11.48 9.17 -5.51
N SER A 274 -12.11 10.32 -5.59
CA SER A 274 -12.78 10.98 -4.47
C SER A 274 -14.17 11.44 -4.88
N PHE A 275 -15.09 11.51 -3.92
CA PHE A 275 -16.39 12.14 -4.14
C PHE A 275 -16.35 13.57 -3.61
N VAL A 276 -16.66 14.53 -4.48
CA VAL A 276 -16.73 15.96 -4.14
C VAL A 276 -18.20 16.37 -4.24
N GLN A 277 -18.71 17.05 -3.22
CA GLN A 277 -20.09 17.53 -3.20
C GLN A 277 -20.33 18.50 -4.36
N GLY A 278 -21.36 18.25 -5.19
CA GLY A 278 -21.67 19.05 -6.38
C GLY A 278 -21.01 18.57 -7.68
N GLU A 279 -19.86 17.92 -7.61
CA GLU A 279 -19.12 17.43 -8.80
C GLU A 279 -19.23 15.91 -9.00
N GLY A 280 -19.60 15.17 -7.95
CA GLY A 280 -19.68 13.72 -7.99
C GLY A 280 -18.31 13.06 -7.87
N GLN A 281 -18.08 11.96 -8.62
CA GLN A 281 -16.81 11.23 -8.56
C GLN A 281 -15.73 11.92 -9.39
N VAL A 282 -14.72 12.46 -8.72
CA VAL A 282 -13.53 13.05 -9.33
C VAL A 282 -12.41 12.00 -9.39
N THR A 283 -11.77 11.90 -10.56
CA THR A 283 -10.64 11.00 -10.79
C THR A 283 -9.37 11.81 -11.05
N SER A 284 -8.36 11.60 -10.23
CA SER A 284 -7.07 12.28 -10.30
C SER A 284 -5.94 11.29 -10.65
N MET A 285 -5.13 11.66 -11.64
CA MET A 285 -4.05 10.83 -12.20
C MET A 285 -2.72 11.58 -12.17
N LEU A 286 -1.61 10.90 -12.47
CA LEU A 286 -0.30 11.53 -12.47
C LEU A 286 -0.27 12.73 -13.43
N THR A 287 0.19 13.87 -12.95
CA THR A 287 0.42 15.05 -13.78
C THR A 287 1.84 15.00 -14.33
N LYS A 288 1.97 15.15 -15.65
CA LYS A 288 3.22 15.26 -16.36
C LYS A 288 3.28 16.65 -17.03
N ALA A 289 4.45 17.28 -16.99
CA ALA A 289 4.64 18.63 -17.48
C ALA A 289 5.90 18.74 -18.35
N SER A 290 5.80 19.54 -19.41
CA SER A 290 6.92 19.94 -20.28
C SER A 290 6.89 21.45 -20.46
N GLY A 291 8.05 22.08 -20.57
CA GLY A 291 8.15 23.53 -20.68
C GLY A 291 9.56 24.05 -20.44
N THR A 292 9.64 25.29 -19.99
CA THR A 292 10.91 25.98 -19.75
C THR A 292 10.92 26.54 -18.33
N LEU A 293 12.02 26.31 -17.62
CA LEU A 293 12.30 26.90 -16.33
C LEU A 293 13.37 27.98 -16.51
N GLU A 294 13.00 29.22 -16.22
CA GLU A 294 13.93 30.34 -16.19
C GLU A 294 14.38 30.59 -14.75
N ILE A 295 15.68 30.53 -14.51
CA ILE A 295 16.29 30.86 -13.21
C ILE A 295 17.02 32.20 -13.35
N LEU A 296 16.71 33.13 -12.45
CA LEU A 296 17.29 34.46 -12.38
C LEU A 296 18.10 34.57 -11.09
N ILE A 297 19.34 35.02 -11.20
CA ILE A 297 20.24 35.23 -10.07
C ILE A 297 20.73 36.67 -10.12
N ASP A 298 20.36 37.47 -9.12
CA ASP A 298 20.73 38.89 -9.01
C ASP A 298 22.16 39.04 -8.47
N ILE A 299 23.13 38.87 -9.37
CA ILE A 299 24.57 38.93 -9.08
C ILE A 299 25.29 39.77 -10.13
N LYS A 300 26.44 40.32 -9.75
CA LYS A 300 27.29 41.10 -10.64
C LYS A 300 27.78 40.25 -11.80
N LYS A 301 28.09 40.92 -12.91
CA LYS A 301 28.57 40.25 -14.14
C LYS A 301 29.78 39.35 -13.92
N GLU A 302 30.73 39.73 -13.06
CA GLU A 302 31.93 38.92 -12.80
C GLU A 302 31.61 37.64 -12.00
N ASP A 303 30.76 37.74 -10.98
CA ASP A 303 30.26 36.56 -10.25
C ASP A 303 29.47 35.63 -11.17
N ALA A 304 28.69 36.19 -12.09
CA ALA A 304 27.95 35.43 -13.10
C ALA A 304 28.87 34.66 -14.06
N LYS A 305 30.00 35.26 -14.48
CA LYS A 305 31.01 34.57 -15.29
C LYS A 305 31.68 33.45 -14.49
N SER A 306 32.02 33.70 -13.22
CA SER A 306 32.61 32.70 -12.34
C SER A 306 31.69 31.48 -12.20
N LEU A 307 30.40 31.71 -11.91
CA LEU A 307 29.41 30.65 -11.82
C LEU A 307 29.23 29.91 -13.15
N LYS A 308 29.20 30.61 -14.28
CA LYS A 308 29.16 29.99 -15.60
C LYS A 308 30.36 29.05 -15.83
N ASN A 309 31.58 29.52 -15.52
CA ASN A 309 32.79 28.69 -15.64
C ASN A 309 32.72 27.46 -14.73
N MET A 310 32.18 27.57 -13.52
CA MET A 310 31.97 26.41 -12.64
C MET A 310 31.03 25.38 -13.26
N ILE A 311 29.93 25.82 -13.88
CA ILE A 311 28.98 24.93 -14.56
C ILE A 311 29.65 24.24 -15.76
N GLU A 312 30.38 24.99 -16.58
CA GLU A 312 31.11 24.46 -17.74
C GLU A 312 32.18 23.44 -17.32
N ASN A 313 32.94 23.74 -16.26
CA ASN A 313 33.95 22.83 -15.70
C ASN A 313 33.33 21.56 -15.08
N ALA A 314 32.14 21.66 -14.49
CA ALA A 314 31.43 20.51 -13.94
C ALA A 314 30.87 19.57 -15.03
N GLY A 315 30.64 20.08 -16.26
CA GLY A 315 30.29 19.26 -17.42
C GLY A 315 28.95 18.54 -17.32
N VAL A 316 27.97 19.11 -16.61
CA VAL A 316 26.66 18.50 -16.39
C VAL A 316 25.73 18.78 -17.56
N SER A 317 25.42 17.76 -18.36
CA SER A 317 24.70 17.91 -19.63
C SER A 317 23.18 17.70 -19.55
N SER A 318 22.73 16.60 -18.94
CA SER A 318 21.31 16.25 -18.81
C SER A 318 20.95 15.76 -17.42
N PHE A 319 19.76 16.13 -16.93
CA PHE A 319 19.27 15.77 -15.60
C PHE A 319 17.75 15.69 -15.57
N TYR A 320 17.17 15.37 -14.41
CA TYR A 320 15.73 15.38 -14.20
C TYR A 320 15.29 16.67 -13.51
N LEU A 321 14.20 17.29 -13.96
CA LEU A 321 13.53 18.35 -13.22
C LEU A 321 12.53 17.73 -12.23
N GLY A 322 12.87 17.74 -10.94
CA GLY A 322 12.04 17.17 -9.89
C GLY A 322 12.08 15.63 -9.89
N LYS A 323 11.19 14.97 -10.63
CA LYS A 323 11.10 13.50 -10.71
C LYS A 323 10.90 13.02 -12.13
N LYS A 324 11.80 12.15 -12.61
CA LYS A 324 11.80 11.60 -13.98
C LYS A 324 11.71 12.73 -15.05
N GLY A 325 11.54 12.35 -16.31
CA GLY A 325 11.55 13.30 -17.43
C GLY A 325 12.96 13.48 -18.00
N LEU A 326 13.17 14.55 -18.75
CA LEU A 326 14.46 14.99 -19.26
C LEU A 326 14.53 16.50 -19.09
N ALA A 327 15.66 17.03 -18.65
CA ALA A 327 15.92 18.46 -18.57
C ALA A 327 17.37 18.74 -18.94
N TYR A 328 17.61 19.87 -19.60
CA TYR A 328 18.94 20.32 -20.00
C TYR A 328 18.98 21.85 -20.03
N VAL A 329 20.17 22.41 -19.86
CA VAL A 329 20.39 23.85 -19.97
C VAL A 329 20.44 24.23 -21.44
N THR A 330 19.60 25.15 -21.87
CA THR A 330 19.58 25.68 -23.24
C THR A 330 20.43 26.93 -23.38
N SER A 331 20.43 27.79 -22.36
CA SER A 331 21.08 29.09 -22.43
C SER A 331 21.56 29.55 -21.05
N ILE A 332 22.74 30.17 -21.03
CA ILE A 332 23.30 30.85 -19.86
C ILE A 332 23.73 32.25 -20.27
N SER A 333 23.05 33.27 -19.72
CA SER A 333 23.36 34.68 -19.92
C SER A 333 23.98 35.28 -18.65
N THR A 334 25.20 35.80 -18.77
CA THR A 334 25.91 36.49 -17.68
C THR A 334 25.55 37.97 -17.58
N LYS A 335 24.57 38.46 -18.35
CA LYS A 335 24.07 39.83 -18.23
C LYS A 335 23.41 40.02 -16.86
N GLU A 336 23.55 41.24 -16.33
CA GLU A 336 22.84 41.64 -15.11
C GLU A 336 21.34 41.61 -15.37
N VAL A 337 20.61 40.99 -14.46
CA VAL A 337 19.14 40.92 -14.47
C VAL A 337 18.72 41.31 -13.07
N LYS A 338 17.91 42.36 -12.97
CA LYS A 338 17.32 42.77 -11.70
C LYS A 338 16.10 41.90 -11.42
N LYS A 339 15.89 41.58 -10.14
CA LYS A 339 14.69 40.90 -9.66
C LYS A 339 13.44 41.68 -10.12
N ILE A 340 12.46 40.97 -10.70
CA ILE A 340 11.13 41.51 -11.00
C ILE A 340 10.34 41.62 -9.69
#